data_AF-A0A5C3EEW9-F1
#
_entry.id   AF-A0A5C3EEW9-F1
#
_cell.length_a   1.000
_cell.length_b   1.000
_cell.length_c   1.000
_cell.angle_alpha   90.00
_cell.angle_beta   90.00
_cell.angle_gamma   90.00
#
_symmetry.space_group_name_H-M   'P 1'
#
loop_
_entity.id
_entity.type
_entity.pdbx_description
1 polymer ?
#
loop_
_entity_poly.entity_id
_entity_poly.type
_entity_poly.pdbx_seq_one_letter_code
_entity_poly.pdbx_strand_id
1 'polypeptide(L)'
;MSLPKTLAQILFVGTQIVGKALLEAGRQAGRNARAGRVEASAAGAAGVGSGSAASPSDQLTRTHRMTLDEAKLILNLKQDVSAAGLSGAAAPAAEGKSILDQVREAMVKNYDHLFATNAPPAPKGQKGGGAGSFYIQSKVVRARERIEAEWGLLDAGKAAESEASEAPKPDQADKADKAP
;
A
#
# COMPACT_ATOMS: atom_id res chain seq x y z
N MET A 1 -38.58 40.03 20.93
CA MET A 1 -37.98 39.50 19.68
C MET A 1 -38.95 38.50 19.08
N SER A 2 -39.51 38.76 17.89
CA SER A 2 -40.49 37.86 17.28
C SER A 2 -39.78 36.62 16.71
N LEU A 3 -40.02 35.47 17.33
CA LEU A 3 -39.59 34.11 16.96
C LEU A 3 -39.52 33.82 15.44
N PRO A 4 -40.52 34.21 14.61
CA PRO A 4 -40.45 33.99 13.16
C PRO A 4 -39.31 34.74 12.46
N LYS A 5 -38.95 35.94 12.92
CA LYS A 5 -37.84 36.72 12.33
C LYS A 5 -36.48 36.11 12.69
N THR A 6 -36.34 35.57 13.90
CA THR A 6 -35.11 34.91 14.35
C THR A 6 -34.88 33.61 13.58
N LEU A 7 -35.91 32.81 13.33
CA LEU A 7 -35.81 31.58 12.53
C LEU A 7 -35.41 31.87 11.08
N ALA A 8 -36.02 32.88 10.46
CA ALA A 8 -35.65 33.30 9.10
C ALA A 8 -34.18 33.78 9.02
N GLN A 9 -33.73 34.50 10.04
CA GLN A 9 -32.36 35.01 10.11
C GLN A 9 -31.32 33.90 10.30
N ILE A 10 -31.60 32.91 11.17
CA ILE A 10 -30.72 31.74 11.35
C ILE A 10 -30.64 30.93 10.06
N LEU A 11 -31.76 30.74 9.36
CA LEU A 11 -31.78 29.97 8.12
C LEU A 11 -31.02 30.66 6.99
N PHE A 12 -31.14 31.98 6.88
CA PHE A 12 -30.43 32.79 5.88
C PHE A 12 -28.91 32.86 6.15
N VAL A 13 -28.50 33.08 7.41
CA VAL A 13 -27.08 33.12 7.77
C VAL A 13 -26.46 31.72 7.70
N GLY A 14 -27.19 30.68 8.11
CA GLY A 14 -26.73 29.29 8.05
C GLY A 14 -26.45 28.81 6.61
N THR A 15 -27.32 29.13 5.66
CA THR A 15 -27.13 28.76 4.25
C THR A 15 -25.93 29.47 3.60
N GLN A 16 -25.66 30.73 3.96
CA GLN A 16 -24.48 31.45 3.44
C GLN A 16 -23.15 30.88 3.94
N ILE A 17 -23.09 30.42 5.18
CA ILE A 17 -21.87 29.84 5.77
C ILE A 17 -21.59 28.47 5.17
N VAL A 18 -22.61 27.60 5.09
CA VAL A 18 -22.47 26.24 4.52
C VAL A 18 -22.09 26.31 3.03
N GLY A 19 -22.69 27.21 2.26
CA GLY A 19 -22.39 27.38 0.84
C GLY A 19 -20.94 27.81 0.57
N LYS A 20 -20.41 28.76 1.35
CA LYS A 20 -19.01 29.21 1.21
C LYS A 20 -18.01 28.14 1.61
N ALA A 21 -18.26 27.43 2.71
CA ALA A 21 -17.40 26.34 3.17
C ALA A 21 -17.38 25.16 2.19
N LEU A 22 -18.54 24.77 1.64
CA LEU A 22 -18.63 23.69 0.66
C LEU A 22 -17.94 24.05 -0.67
N LEU A 23 -18.02 25.32 -1.10
CA LEU A 23 -17.32 25.78 -2.30
C LEU A 23 -15.80 25.80 -2.11
N GLU A 24 -15.30 26.26 -0.97
CA GLU A 24 -13.86 26.24 -0.66
C GLU A 24 -13.35 24.80 -0.48
N ALA A 25 -14.06 23.96 0.27
CA ALA A 25 -13.73 22.55 0.43
C ALA A 25 -13.81 21.81 -0.91
N GLY A 26 -14.80 22.09 -1.74
CA GLY A 26 -14.93 21.53 -3.09
C GLY A 26 -13.81 22.00 -4.02
N ARG A 27 -13.34 23.24 -3.87
CA ARG A 27 -12.21 23.78 -4.63
C ARG A 27 -10.87 23.22 -4.12
N GLN A 28 -10.75 22.94 -2.83
CA GLN A 28 -9.59 22.29 -2.21
C GLN A 28 -9.54 20.79 -2.56
N ALA A 29 -10.67 20.09 -2.51
CA ALA A 29 -10.82 18.73 -3.01
C ALA A 29 -10.57 18.67 -4.52
N GLY A 30 -11.04 19.66 -5.29
CA GLY A 30 -10.77 19.78 -6.71
C GLY A 30 -9.29 20.04 -7.00
N ARG A 31 -8.58 20.81 -6.17
CA ARG A 31 -7.13 21.01 -6.26
C ARG A 31 -6.36 19.76 -5.86
N ASN A 32 -6.77 19.02 -4.83
CA ASN A 32 -6.14 17.76 -4.44
C ASN A 32 -6.43 16.63 -5.44
N ALA A 33 -7.63 16.59 -6.01
CA ALA A 33 -8.00 15.64 -7.06
C ALA A 33 -7.37 16.01 -8.40
N ARG A 34 -7.14 17.29 -8.70
CA ARG A 34 -6.34 17.74 -9.86
C ARG A 34 -4.85 17.62 -9.60
N ALA A 35 -4.35 17.76 -8.39
CA ALA A 35 -2.98 17.42 -8.04
C ALA A 35 -2.78 15.91 -8.17
N GLY A 36 -3.73 15.09 -7.70
CA GLY A 36 -3.73 13.64 -7.90
C GLY A 36 -3.99 13.21 -9.35
N ARG A 37 -4.77 13.97 -10.15
CA ARG A 37 -4.95 13.71 -11.59
C ARG A 37 -3.84 14.26 -12.45
N VAL A 38 -3.20 15.37 -12.10
CA VAL A 38 -2.02 15.91 -12.78
C VAL A 38 -0.80 15.12 -12.34
N GLU A 39 -0.73 14.56 -11.13
CA GLU A 39 0.23 13.50 -10.81
C GLU A 39 -0.11 12.21 -11.52
N ALA A 40 -1.37 11.78 -11.68
CA ALA A 40 -1.69 10.57 -12.45
C ALA A 40 -1.57 10.74 -13.98
N SER A 41 -1.77 11.95 -14.53
CA SER A 41 -1.65 12.24 -15.97
C SER A 41 -0.27 12.78 -16.36
N ALA A 42 0.46 13.42 -15.44
CA ALA A 42 1.89 13.65 -15.59
C ALA A 42 2.69 12.41 -15.21
N ALA A 43 2.24 11.48 -14.36
CA ALA A 43 2.92 10.17 -14.20
C ALA A 43 2.83 9.30 -15.46
N GLY A 44 1.90 9.61 -16.37
CA GLY A 44 1.86 9.01 -17.72
C GLY A 44 2.88 9.61 -18.70
N ALA A 45 3.42 10.80 -18.44
CA ALA A 45 4.29 11.52 -19.38
C ALA A 45 5.61 12.08 -18.78
N ALA A 46 5.78 12.04 -17.47
CA ALA A 46 6.91 12.54 -16.69
C ALA A 46 7.58 11.42 -15.87
N GLY A 47 7.51 10.17 -16.36
CA GLY A 47 8.29 9.05 -15.83
C GLY A 47 9.80 9.13 -16.10
N VAL A 48 10.30 10.26 -16.61
CA VAL A 48 11.71 10.51 -16.88
C VAL A 48 12.09 11.86 -16.25
N GLY A 49 12.42 11.86 -14.97
CA GLY A 49 13.09 13.00 -14.35
C GLY A 49 12.85 13.19 -12.85
N SER A 50 13.92 13.01 -12.09
CA SER A 50 14.18 13.67 -10.79
C SER A 50 13.70 12.97 -9.50
N GLY A 51 14.56 12.10 -8.96
CA GLY A 51 15.45 12.55 -7.88
C GLY A 51 15.00 12.51 -6.42
N SER A 52 13.87 11.88 -6.06
CA SER A 52 13.69 11.36 -4.70
C SER A 52 14.04 9.88 -4.74
N ALA A 53 14.82 9.35 -3.78
CA ALA A 53 15.14 7.93 -3.71
C ALA A 53 13.84 7.14 -3.93
N ALA A 54 13.72 6.46 -5.09
CA ALA A 54 12.49 5.80 -5.47
C ALA A 54 12.16 4.82 -4.36
N SER A 55 11.00 5.00 -3.70
CA SER A 55 10.60 4.13 -2.61
C SER A 55 10.78 2.69 -3.09
N PRO A 56 11.36 1.78 -2.29
CA PRO A 56 11.52 0.39 -2.70
C PRO A 56 10.20 -0.21 -3.26
N SER A 57 9.06 0.22 -2.70
CA SER A 57 7.72 -0.12 -3.19
C SER A 57 7.39 0.42 -4.60
N ASP A 58 7.91 1.58 -4.99
CA ASP A 58 7.76 2.16 -6.33
C ASP A 58 8.54 1.37 -7.38
N GLN A 59 9.72 0.86 -7.00
CA GLN A 59 10.50 -0.01 -7.89
C GLN A 59 9.75 -1.31 -8.18
N LEU A 60 9.16 -1.92 -7.16
CA LEU A 60 8.30 -3.11 -7.30
C LEU A 60 7.08 -2.84 -8.19
N THR A 61 6.49 -1.64 -8.11
CA THR A 61 5.37 -1.28 -8.98
C THR A 61 5.77 -1.26 -10.46
N ARG A 62 7.00 -0.83 -10.76
CA ARG A 62 7.54 -0.82 -12.13
C ARG A 62 7.85 -2.23 -12.63
N THR A 63 8.34 -3.12 -11.77
CA THR A 63 8.66 -4.51 -12.14
C THR A 63 7.39 -5.36 -12.34
N HIS A 64 6.47 -5.32 -11.38
CA HIS A 64 5.24 -6.12 -11.43
C HIS A 64 4.15 -5.52 -12.34
N ARG A 65 4.29 -4.24 -12.71
CA ARG A 65 3.29 -3.47 -13.47
C ARG A 65 1.92 -3.45 -12.77
N MET A 66 1.96 -3.36 -11.44
CA MET A 66 0.79 -3.38 -10.57
C MET A 66 1.13 -2.71 -9.24
N THR A 67 0.22 -1.88 -8.77
CA THR A 67 0.37 -1.17 -7.49
C THR A 67 0.06 -2.10 -6.31
N LEU A 68 0.55 -1.76 -5.12
CA LEU A 68 0.23 -2.52 -3.90
C LEU A 68 -1.28 -2.50 -3.61
N ASP A 69 -1.94 -1.36 -3.86
CA ASP A 69 -3.38 -1.21 -3.67
C ASP A 69 -4.21 -2.07 -4.64
N GLU A 70 -3.79 -2.17 -5.91
CA GLU A 70 -4.42 -3.08 -6.88
C GLU A 70 -4.30 -4.53 -6.39
N ALA A 71 -3.12 -4.94 -5.89
CA ALA A 71 -2.92 -6.28 -5.36
C ALA A 71 -3.82 -6.59 -4.14
N LYS A 72 -3.98 -5.64 -3.21
CA LYS A 72 -4.89 -5.75 -2.07
C LYS A 72 -6.34 -5.95 -2.51
N LEU A 73 -6.79 -5.17 -3.50
CA LEU A 73 -8.14 -5.26 -4.04
C LEU A 73 -8.38 -6.60 -4.75
N ILE A 74 -7.42 -7.06 -5.56
CA ILE A 74 -7.52 -8.35 -6.27
C ILE A 74 -7.65 -9.50 -5.28
N LEU A 75 -6.84 -9.51 -4.21
CA LEU A 75 -6.89 -10.57 -3.18
C LEU A 75 -7.90 -10.31 -2.07
N ASN A 76 -8.74 -9.27 -2.20
CA ASN A 76 -9.76 -8.88 -1.21
C ASN A 76 -9.21 -8.82 0.23
N LEU A 77 -8.05 -8.20 0.39
CA LEU A 77 -7.40 -8.00 1.69
C LEU A 77 -7.91 -6.71 2.33
N LYS A 78 -8.32 -6.81 3.60
CA LYS A 78 -8.87 -5.68 4.36
C LYS A 78 -7.82 -4.93 5.16
N GLN A 79 -6.69 -5.59 5.42
CA GLN A 79 -5.60 -5.08 6.24
C GLN A 79 -4.61 -4.29 5.40
N ASP A 80 -3.93 -3.34 6.04
CA ASP A 80 -2.81 -2.66 5.41
C ASP A 80 -1.60 -3.58 5.31
N VAL A 81 -1.24 -3.92 4.07
CA VAL A 81 -0.08 -4.77 3.75
C VAL A 81 1.18 -3.97 3.44
N SER A 82 1.14 -2.65 3.61
CA SER A 82 2.30 -1.77 3.37
C SER A 82 3.32 -1.92 4.50
N ALA A 83 4.58 -1.63 4.18
CA ALA A 83 5.65 -1.67 5.17
C ALA A 83 5.37 -0.82 6.42
N ALA A 84 4.74 0.35 6.23
CA ALA A 84 4.34 1.23 7.32
C ALA A 84 3.18 0.67 8.16
N GLY A 85 2.15 0.08 7.54
CA GLY A 85 1.01 -0.48 8.26
C GLY A 85 1.35 -1.73 9.05
N LEU A 86 2.29 -2.52 8.55
CA LEU A 86 2.71 -3.80 9.13
C LEU A 86 3.81 -3.66 10.20
N SER A 87 4.65 -2.62 10.13
CA SER A 87 5.66 -2.33 11.16
C SER A 87 5.06 -1.74 12.45
N GLY A 88 3.99 -0.94 12.34
CA GLY A 88 3.24 -0.43 13.50
C GLY A 88 2.37 -1.47 14.21
N ALA A 89 2.12 -2.62 13.56
CA ALA A 89 1.31 -3.72 14.08
C ALA A 89 2.11 -4.72 14.96
N ALA A 90 3.31 -4.35 15.42
CA ALA A 90 4.11 -5.16 16.35
C ALA A 90 3.51 -5.27 17.77
N ALA A 91 2.32 -4.73 18.02
CA ALA A 91 1.56 -5.02 19.22
C ALA A 91 0.95 -6.42 19.14
N PRO A 92 1.19 -7.31 20.11
CA PRO A 92 0.64 -8.66 20.08
C PRO A 92 -0.89 -8.60 20.14
N ALA A 93 -1.55 -9.12 19.10
CA ALA A 93 -2.97 -9.40 19.15
C ALA A 93 -3.25 -10.53 20.16
N ALA A 94 -4.43 -10.51 20.76
CA ALA A 94 -4.87 -11.31 21.91
C ALA A 94 -4.80 -12.85 21.79
N GLU A 95 -4.29 -13.40 20.67
CA GLU A 95 -4.29 -14.83 20.35
C GLU A 95 -2.91 -15.42 20.00
N GLY A 96 -1.80 -14.70 20.23
CA GLY A 96 -0.44 -15.25 20.08
C GLY A 96 0.06 -15.43 18.63
N LYS A 97 -0.78 -15.21 17.62
CA LYS A 97 -0.35 -15.03 16.21
C LYS A 97 -0.08 -13.55 15.94
N SER A 98 1.08 -13.23 15.36
CA SER A 98 1.36 -11.85 14.94
C SER A 98 0.33 -11.40 13.90
N ILE A 99 0.07 -10.10 13.83
CA ILE A 99 -0.86 -9.54 12.83
C ILE A 99 -0.39 -9.89 11.41
N LEU A 100 0.94 -9.98 11.20
CA LEU A 100 1.53 -10.41 9.93
C LEU A 100 1.13 -11.84 9.55
N ASP A 101 1.15 -12.76 10.52
CA ASP A 101 0.79 -14.16 10.28
C ASP A 101 -0.69 -14.29 9.91
N GLN A 102 -1.56 -13.54 10.58
CA GLN A 102 -2.99 -13.52 10.27
C GLN A 102 -3.27 -12.98 8.88
N VAL A 103 -2.56 -11.91 8.48
CA VAL A 103 -2.66 -11.32 7.13
C VAL A 103 -2.12 -12.28 6.07
N ARG A 104 -0.99 -12.96 6.34
CA ARG A 104 -0.42 -13.97 5.45
C ARG A 104 -1.36 -15.16 5.26
N GLU A 105 -1.96 -15.64 6.34
CA GLU A 105 -2.95 -16.72 6.32
C GLU A 105 -4.20 -16.32 5.50
N ALA A 106 -4.71 -15.10 5.71
CA ALA A 106 -5.83 -14.56 4.94
C ALA A 106 -5.50 -14.42 3.44
N MET A 107 -4.30 -13.94 3.11
CA MET A 107 -3.83 -13.84 1.72
C MET A 107 -3.79 -15.19 1.03
N VAL A 108 -3.20 -16.21 1.65
CA VAL A 108 -3.12 -17.56 1.07
C VAL A 108 -4.52 -18.14 0.86
N LYS A 109 -5.41 -18.03 1.85
CA LYS A 109 -6.80 -18.50 1.71
C LYS A 109 -7.55 -17.81 0.57
N ASN A 110 -7.44 -16.48 0.47
CA ASN A 110 -8.09 -15.72 -0.58
C ASN A 110 -7.48 -16.05 -1.95
N TYR A 111 -6.16 -16.19 -2.04
CA TYR A 111 -5.46 -16.60 -3.24
C TYR A 111 -5.92 -17.97 -3.73
N ASP A 112 -5.91 -18.99 -2.87
CA ASP A 112 -6.28 -20.36 -3.25
C ASP A 112 -7.73 -20.42 -3.74
N HIS A 113 -8.64 -19.73 -3.03
CA HIS A 113 -10.03 -19.61 -3.42
C HIS A 113 -10.17 -18.94 -4.80
N LEU A 114 -9.59 -17.74 -4.97
CA LEU A 114 -9.70 -16.98 -6.23
C LEU A 114 -9.01 -17.70 -7.40
N PHE A 115 -7.89 -18.36 -7.17
CA PHE A 115 -7.15 -19.11 -8.18
C PHE A 115 -7.95 -20.33 -8.66
N ALA A 116 -8.57 -21.06 -7.73
CA ALA A 116 -9.42 -22.20 -8.06
C ALA A 116 -10.72 -21.77 -8.77
N THR A 117 -11.41 -20.74 -8.27
CA THR A 117 -12.66 -20.24 -8.88
C THR A 117 -12.43 -19.70 -10.28
N ASN A 118 -11.28 -19.05 -10.55
CA ASN A 118 -10.96 -18.45 -11.84
C ASN A 118 -10.07 -19.34 -12.73
N ALA A 119 -10.01 -20.64 -12.46
CA ALA A 119 -9.25 -21.56 -13.30
C ALA A 119 -9.70 -21.46 -14.77
N PRO A 120 -8.76 -21.33 -15.72
CA PRO A 120 -9.09 -21.20 -17.14
C PRO A 120 -9.72 -22.49 -17.69
N PRO A 121 -10.42 -22.40 -18.83
CA PRO A 121 -10.87 -23.58 -19.55
C PRO A 121 -9.67 -24.39 -20.00
N ALA A 122 -9.83 -25.72 -20.06
CA ALA A 122 -8.80 -26.58 -20.58
C ALA A 122 -8.48 -26.25 -22.06
N PRO A 123 -7.24 -26.48 -22.51
CA PRO A 123 -6.87 -26.36 -23.92
C PRO A 123 -7.81 -27.17 -24.82
N LYS A 124 -7.97 -26.73 -26.08
CA LYS A 124 -8.84 -27.39 -27.06
C LYS A 124 -8.55 -28.90 -27.11
N GLY A 125 -9.55 -29.71 -26.79
CA GLY A 125 -9.49 -31.18 -26.82
C GLY A 125 -9.27 -31.86 -25.47
N GLN A 126 -9.06 -31.11 -24.38
CA GLN A 126 -8.96 -31.67 -23.03
C GLN A 126 -10.25 -31.46 -22.23
N LYS A 127 -10.65 -32.48 -21.46
CA LYS A 127 -11.79 -32.40 -20.54
C LYS A 127 -11.32 -31.90 -19.18
N GLY A 128 -11.98 -30.89 -18.64
CA GLY A 128 -11.63 -30.24 -17.38
C GLY A 128 -11.48 -28.72 -17.52
N GLY A 129 -10.99 -28.07 -16.48
CA GLY A 129 -10.85 -26.61 -16.42
C GLY A 129 -12.07 -25.90 -15.84
N GLY A 130 -11.88 -24.64 -15.45
CA GLY A 130 -12.95 -23.79 -14.91
C GLY A 130 -13.60 -22.92 -15.98
N ALA A 131 -14.57 -22.12 -15.55
CA ALA A 131 -15.22 -21.10 -16.38
C ALA A 131 -14.46 -19.76 -16.35
N GLY A 132 -13.27 -19.72 -15.73
CA GLY A 132 -12.46 -18.52 -15.59
C GLY A 132 -11.67 -18.17 -16.84
N SER A 133 -10.73 -17.23 -16.71
CA SER A 133 -9.84 -16.86 -17.81
C SER A 133 -8.39 -16.85 -17.35
N PHE A 134 -7.49 -17.18 -18.28
CA PHE A 134 -6.06 -17.16 -18.02
C PHE A 134 -5.57 -15.76 -17.60
N TYR A 135 -6.20 -14.71 -18.12
CA TYR A 135 -5.91 -13.32 -17.74
C TYR A 135 -6.19 -13.06 -16.27
N ILE A 136 -7.39 -13.42 -15.78
CA ILE A 136 -7.76 -13.21 -14.38
C ILE A 136 -6.89 -14.05 -13.45
N GLN A 137 -6.64 -15.32 -13.82
CA GLN A 137 -5.74 -16.17 -13.05
C GLN A 137 -4.32 -15.57 -12.98
N SER A 138 -3.79 -15.06 -14.10
CA SER A 138 -2.49 -14.38 -14.14
C SER A 138 -2.45 -13.12 -13.28
N LYS A 139 -3.56 -12.37 -13.20
CA LYS A 139 -3.69 -11.20 -12.32
C LYS A 139 -3.68 -11.59 -10.83
N VAL A 140 -4.37 -12.67 -10.47
CA VAL A 140 -4.36 -13.20 -9.10
C VAL A 140 -2.95 -13.65 -8.68
N VAL A 141 -2.24 -14.35 -9.57
CA VAL A 141 -0.84 -14.77 -9.34
C VAL A 141 0.08 -13.56 -9.15
N ARG A 142 0.03 -12.59 -10.07
CA ARG A 142 0.84 -11.37 -9.93
C ARG A 142 0.52 -10.62 -8.63
N ALA A 143 -0.74 -10.63 -8.19
CA ALA A 143 -1.16 -9.89 -6.99
C ALA A 143 -0.49 -10.46 -5.75
N ARG A 144 -0.45 -11.79 -5.68
CA ARG A 144 0.28 -12.51 -4.65
C ARG A 144 1.78 -12.19 -4.71
N GLU A 145 2.42 -12.32 -5.88
CA GLU A 145 3.85 -12.04 -6.04
C GLU A 145 4.22 -10.61 -5.63
N ARG A 146 3.38 -9.63 -5.96
CA ARG A 146 3.59 -8.21 -5.60
C ARG A 146 3.56 -7.98 -4.09
N ILE A 147 2.66 -8.65 -3.37
CA ILE A 147 2.55 -8.54 -1.90
C ILE A 147 3.68 -9.29 -1.22
N GLU A 148 4.04 -10.49 -1.72
CA GLU A 148 5.20 -11.25 -1.22
C GLU A 148 6.50 -10.46 -1.40
N ALA A 149 6.67 -9.78 -2.53
CA ALA A 149 7.82 -8.91 -2.76
C ALA A 149 7.85 -7.71 -1.80
N GLU A 150 6.69 -7.12 -1.47
CA GLU A 150 6.62 -6.04 -0.47
C GLU A 150 7.07 -6.52 0.91
N TRP A 151 6.65 -7.71 1.32
CA TRP A 151 7.07 -8.32 2.59
C TRP A 151 8.54 -8.72 2.59
N GLY A 152 9.09 -9.12 1.44
CA GLY A 152 10.52 -9.34 1.29
C GLY A 152 11.36 -8.07 1.57
N LEU A 153 10.85 -6.89 1.21
CA LEU A 153 11.51 -5.61 1.53
C LEU A 153 11.48 -5.31 3.03
N LEU A 154 10.39 -5.65 3.73
CA LEU A 154 10.29 -5.53 5.19
C LEU A 154 11.31 -6.42 5.89
N ASP A 155 11.42 -7.69 5.46
CA ASP A 155 12.34 -8.66 6.06
C ASP A 155 13.80 -8.28 5.79
N ALA A 156 14.11 -7.79 4.58
CA ALA A 156 15.44 -7.26 4.24
C ALA A 156 15.80 -6.00 5.05
N GLY A 157 14.82 -5.11 5.29
CA GLY A 157 15.00 -3.94 6.15
C GLY A 157 15.34 -4.32 7.59
N LYS A 158 14.62 -5.30 8.16
CA LYS A 158 14.90 -5.82 9.51
C LYS A 158 16.28 -6.48 9.62
N ALA A 159 16.70 -7.23 8.60
CA ALA A 159 18.02 -7.86 8.57
C ALA A 159 19.15 -6.81 8.53
N ALA A 160 18.99 -5.76 7.71
CA ALA A 160 19.94 -4.65 7.64
C ALA A 160 20.01 -3.85 8.96
N GLU A 161 18.89 -3.68 9.66
CA GLU A 161 18.84 -3.04 10.99
C GLU A 161 19.53 -3.88 12.07
N SER A 162 19.40 -5.22 12.03
CA SER A 162 20.11 -6.09 12.98
C SER A 162 21.62 -6.09 12.75
N GLU A 163 22.07 -6.11 11.49
CA GLU A 163 23.50 -6.06 11.15
C GLU A 163 24.14 -4.70 11.49
N ALA A 164 23.40 -3.59 11.34
CA ALA A 164 23.87 -2.26 11.74
C ALA A 164 23.97 -2.08 13.28
N SER A 165 23.22 -2.87 14.05
CA SER A 165 23.30 -2.88 15.52
C SER A 165 24.45 -3.75 16.06
N GLU A 166 25.07 -4.58 15.21
CA GLU A 166 26.14 -5.53 15.55
C GLU A 166 27.53 -5.12 15.00
N ALA A 167 27.73 -3.85 14.62
CA ALA A 167 29.07 -3.35 14.28
C ALA A 167 29.96 -3.27 15.54
N PRO A 168 31.21 -3.81 15.52
CA PRO A 168 32.05 -3.91 16.71
C PRO A 168 32.52 -2.53 17.17
N LYS A 169 32.52 -2.32 18.49
CA LYS A 169 33.12 -1.12 19.11
C LYS A 169 34.57 -0.96 18.62
N PRO A 170 35.04 0.25 18.30
CA PRO A 170 36.41 0.45 17.90
C PRO A 170 37.32 0.10 19.08
N ASP A 171 38.09 -0.98 18.92
CA ASP A 171 39.13 -1.35 19.87
C ASP A 171 40.16 -0.22 19.94
N GLN A 172 40.35 0.29 21.15
CA GLN A 172 41.43 1.19 21.50
C GLN A 172 42.75 0.44 21.37
N ALA A 173 43.43 0.58 20.24
CA ALA A 173 44.78 0.09 20.04
C ALA A 173 45.64 1.17 19.35
N ASP A 174 45.92 2.25 20.07
CA ASP A 174 47.07 3.11 19.80
C ASP A 174 47.94 3.17 21.07
N LYS A 175 48.65 2.06 21.32
CA LYS A 175 49.76 1.98 22.29
C LYS A 175 50.81 1.01 21.74
N ALA A 176 51.61 1.52 20.82
CA ALA A 176 52.95 1.13 20.44
C ALA A 176 53.14 1.78 19.07
N ASP A 177 54.07 2.69 18.84
CA ASP A 177 55.48 2.38 18.93
C ASP A 177 56.26 3.67 18.63
N LYS A 178 56.98 4.24 19.61
CA LYS A 178 58.13 5.12 19.32
C LYS A 178 59.05 5.33 20.53
N ALA A 179 59.98 4.39 20.68
CA ALA A 179 61.32 4.61 21.22
C ALA A 179 62.23 3.57 20.50
N PRO A 180 63.55 3.77 20.31
CA PRO A 180 64.46 4.62 21.08
C PRO A 180 64.82 5.97 20.44
#